data_AF-A0A7Y5BZ19-F1
#
_entry.id   AF-A0A7Y5BZ19-F1
#
_cell.length_a   1.000
_cell.length_b   1.000
_cell.length_c   1.000
_cell.angle_alpha   90.00
_cell.angle_beta   90.00
_cell.angle_gamma   90.00
#
_symmetry.space_group_name_H-M   'P 1'
#
loop_
_entity.id
_entity.type
_entity.pdbx_description
1 polymer ?
#
loop_
_entity_poly.entity_id
_entity_poly.type
_entity_poly.pdbx_seq_one_letter_code
_entity_poly.pdbx_strand_id
1 'polypeptide(L)'
;MATIFYLLMTLILLGMYFYLWRFRKNLEERQVGVLVLQGVLFGLIYDGLVLILGNWLGEGDLLRRLNLGRYLAFAGLTPLLMISGMSIVARAEVPWTQKKVFQGIIWLATLSLIGFGGALEWQFKDDLMVESSAGVLRYVHEGGYLPFAPILTTLVLCILGVLLWRKIGWPWVFVGGVVMFVGSAFPPGFVGPWIGSGVQVVLMGCLVATEKRLLTINKVQLESELESRINQAT
;
A
#
# COMPACT_ATOMS: atom_id res chain seq x y z
N MET A 1 -8.98 2.93 24.02
CA MET A 1 -9.70 3.25 22.75
C MET A 1 -8.76 3.16 21.56
N ALA A 2 -7.64 3.85 21.63
CA ALA A 2 -6.51 3.77 20.73
C ALA A 2 -6.06 2.40 20.19
N THR A 3 -5.66 1.52 21.11
CA THR A 3 -5.18 0.17 20.80
C THR A 3 -6.24 -0.66 20.09
N ILE A 4 -7.53 -0.46 20.45
CA ILE A 4 -8.66 -1.14 19.81
C ILE A 4 -8.79 -0.68 18.36
N PHE A 5 -8.60 0.61 18.08
CA PHE A 5 -8.60 1.12 16.71
C PHE A 5 -7.48 0.48 15.87
N TYR A 6 -6.24 0.46 16.36
CA TYR A 6 -5.14 -0.18 15.64
C TYR A 6 -5.34 -1.69 15.49
N LEU A 7 -5.92 -2.36 16.48
CA LEU A 7 -6.30 -3.76 16.39
C LEU A 7 -7.32 -3.99 15.26
N LEU A 8 -8.38 -3.18 15.20
CA LEU A 8 -9.39 -3.27 14.14
C LEU A 8 -8.76 -3.03 12.75
N MET A 9 -7.94 -2.00 12.59
CA MET A 9 -7.24 -1.74 11.32
C MET A 9 -6.33 -2.91 10.92
N THR A 10 -5.58 -3.46 11.87
CA THR A 10 -4.69 -4.62 11.64
C THR A 10 -5.48 -5.86 11.24
N LEU A 11 -6.64 -6.11 11.88
CA LEU A 11 -7.52 -7.22 11.52
C LEU A 11 -8.12 -7.07 10.12
N ILE A 12 -8.49 -5.84 9.72
CA ILE A 12 -8.94 -5.56 8.36
C ILE A 12 -7.83 -5.84 7.34
N LEU A 13 -6.60 -5.38 7.61
CA LEU A 13 -5.45 -5.65 6.75
C LEU A 13 -5.13 -7.14 6.65
N LEU A 14 -5.22 -7.88 7.76
CA LEU A 14 -5.10 -9.34 7.77
C LEU A 14 -6.17 -9.99 6.89
N GLY A 15 -7.43 -9.55 7.01
CA GLY A 15 -8.51 -10.02 6.15
C GLY A 15 -8.22 -9.80 4.66
N MET A 16 -7.73 -8.61 4.29
CA MET A 16 -7.30 -8.31 2.92
C MET A 16 -6.12 -9.18 2.46
N TYR A 17 -5.15 -9.41 3.34
CA TYR A 17 -3.99 -10.27 3.06
C TYR A 17 -4.42 -11.71 2.78
N PHE A 18 -5.23 -12.30 3.66
CA PHE A 18 -5.76 -13.66 3.49
C PHE A 18 -6.66 -13.77 2.26
N TYR A 19 -7.46 -12.74 1.98
CA TYR A 19 -8.26 -12.66 0.76
C TYR A 19 -7.38 -12.75 -0.49
N LEU A 20 -6.34 -11.92 -0.61
CA LEU A 20 -5.41 -12.00 -1.74
C LEU A 20 -4.65 -13.33 -1.78
N TRP A 21 -4.28 -13.91 -0.62
CA TRP A 21 -3.56 -15.18 -0.59
C TRP A 21 -4.40 -16.35 -1.10
N ARG A 22 -5.65 -16.46 -0.63
CA ARG A 22 -6.64 -17.42 -1.14
C ARG A 22 -6.84 -17.22 -2.64
N PHE A 23 -6.93 -15.96 -3.06
CA PHE A 23 -7.19 -15.57 -4.44
C PHE A 23 -6.03 -15.89 -5.39
N ARG A 24 -4.78 -15.68 -4.95
CA ARG A 24 -3.56 -15.93 -5.74
C ARG A 24 -3.44 -17.36 -6.25
N LYS A 25 -3.99 -18.35 -5.53
CA LYS A 25 -3.97 -19.76 -5.96
C LYS A 25 -4.75 -20.01 -7.25
N ASN A 26 -5.65 -19.12 -7.62
CA ASN A 26 -6.50 -19.22 -8.81
C ASN A 26 -6.01 -18.35 -9.98
N LEU A 27 -4.83 -17.75 -9.87
CA LEU A 27 -4.20 -16.97 -10.94
C LEU A 27 -3.18 -17.85 -11.67
N GLU A 28 -3.44 -18.15 -12.94
CA GLU A 28 -2.52 -18.92 -13.79
C GLU A 28 -1.25 -18.17 -14.18
N GLU A 29 -1.24 -16.83 -14.08
CA GLU A 29 -0.06 -16.02 -14.40
C GLU A 29 0.56 -15.35 -13.16
N ARG A 30 1.89 -15.35 -13.09
CA ARG A 30 2.72 -14.70 -12.07
C ARG A 30 2.49 -13.18 -12.05
N GLN A 31 1.47 -12.73 -11.34
CA GLN A 31 1.18 -11.31 -11.19
C GLN A 31 2.04 -10.70 -10.09
N VAL A 32 3.24 -10.26 -10.48
CA VAL A 32 4.19 -9.54 -9.61
C VAL A 32 3.52 -8.40 -8.85
N GLY A 33 2.54 -7.70 -9.46
CA GLY A 33 1.78 -6.63 -8.79
C GLY A 33 0.96 -7.08 -7.58
N VAL A 34 0.34 -8.27 -7.63
CA VAL A 34 -0.43 -8.85 -6.50
C VAL A 34 0.52 -9.30 -5.39
N LEU A 35 1.64 -9.90 -5.78
CA LEU A 35 2.71 -10.31 -4.87
C LEU A 35 3.29 -9.13 -4.10
N VAL A 36 3.57 -8.04 -4.81
CA VAL A 36 4.04 -6.80 -4.22
C VAL A 36 2.99 -6.23 -3.27
N LEU A 37 1.72 -6.17 -3.68
CA LEU A 37 0.63 -5.70 -2.81
C LEU A 37 0.51 -6.53 -1.53
N GLN A 38 0.65 -7.86 -1.61
CA GLN A 38 0.70 -8.74 -0.43
C GLN A 38 1.89 -8.42 0.48
N GLY A 39 3.07 -8.15 -0.09
CA GLY A 39 4.24 -7.74 0.67
C GLY A 39 4.02 -6.43 1.42
N VAL A 40 3.38 -5.45 0.78
CA VAL A 40 3.04 -4.16 1.43
C VAL A 40 2.00 -4.36 2.54
N LEU A 41 0.94 -5.15 2.30
CA LEU A 41 -0.03 -5.50 3.34
C LEU A 41 0.63 -6.14 4.56
N PHE A 42 1.58 -7.05 4.35
CA PHE A 42 2.34 -7.66 5.44
C PHE A 42 3.12 -6.62 6.25
N GLY A 43 3.78 -5.67 5.59
CA GLY A 43 4.45 -4.54 6.25
C GLY A 43 3.52 -3.69 7.09
N LEU A 44 2.31 -3.40 6.60
CA LEU A 44 1.31 -2.63 7.33
C LEU A 44 0.69 -3.42 8.50
N ILE A 45 0.58 -4.74 8.40
CA ILE A 45 0.20 -5.59 9.52
C ILE A 45 1.27 -5.53 10.61
N TYR A 46 2.55 -5.63 10.25
CA TYR A 46 3.65 -5.43 11.19
C TYR A 46 3.61 -4.05 11.85
N ASP A 47 3.33 -2.99 11.06
CA ASP A 47 3.18 -1.62 11.57
C ASP A 47 2.11 -1.52 12.67
N GLY A 48 0.93 -2.10 12.42
CA GLY A 48 -0.17 -2.14 13.37
C GLY A 48 0.14 -2.99 14.61
N LEU A 49 0.81 -4.13 14.44
CA LEU A 49 1.19 -5.01 15.55
C LEU A 49 2.16 -4.32 16.52
N VAL A 50 3.17 -3.61 16.03
CA VAL A 50 4.12 -2.90 16.89
C VAL A 50 3.42 -1.81 17.72
N LEU A 51 2.42 -1.10 17.15
CA LEU A 51 1.62 -0.11 17.91
C LEU A 51 0.77 -0.77 19.00
N ILE A 52 0.18 -1.92 18.70
CA ILE A 52 -0.62 -2.67 19.68
C ILE A 52 0.28 -3.13 20.84
N LEU A 53 1.47 -3.63 20.51
CA LEU A 53 2.44 -4.14 21.49
C LEU A 53 3.13 -3.04 22.30
N GLY A 54 3.14 -1.79 21.83
CA GLY A 54 3.86 -0.68 22.47
C GLY A 54 3.53 -0.51 23.96
N ASN A 55 2.25 -0.55 24.31
CA ASN A 55 1.82 -0.44 25.70
C ASN A 55 2.17 -1.67 26.57
N TRP A 56 2.32 -2.83 25.96
CA TRP A 56 2.63 -4.07 26.67
C TRP A 56 4.14 -4.26 26.87
N LEU A 57 4.94 -3.82 25.90
CA LEU A 57 6.39 -3.90 25.97
C LEU A 57 6.99 -2.81 26.88
N GLY A 58 6.34 -1.66 26.99
CA GLY A 58 6.88 -0.51 27.72
C GLY A 58 8.07 0.14 27.01
N GLU A 59 8.63 1.17 27.65
CA GLU A 59 9.79 1.89 27.10
C GLU A 59 11.04 1.00 27.17
N GLY A 60 11.84 1.00 26.10
CA GLY A 60 13.08 0.22 26.07
C GLY A 60 13.59 -0.06 24.66
N ASP A 61 14.80 -0.61 24.61
CA ASP A 61 15.53 -0.88 23.36
C ASP A 61 14.77 -1.80 22.39
N LEU A 62 13.99 -2.75 22.91
CA LEU A 62 13.19 -3.63 22.06
C LEU A 62 12.12 -2.85 21.29
N LEU A 63 11.35 -2.02 21.99
CA LEU A 63 10.31 -1.20 21.37
C LEU A 63 10.93 -0.17 20.41
N ARG A 64 12.10 0.39 20.74
CA ARG A 64 12.86 1.28 19.85
C ARG A 64 13.25 0.58 18.54
N ARG A 65 13.81 -0.63 18.60
CA ARG A 65 14.20 -1.41 17.42
C ARG A 65 13.01 -1.84 16.57
N LEU A 66 11.88 -2.18 17.21
CA LEU A 66 10.64 -2.50 16.49
C LEU A 66 10.09 -1.26 15.75
N ASN A 67 10.13 -0.09 16.37
CA ASN A 67 9.73 1.16 15.69
C ASN A 67 10.68 1.52 14.53
N LEU A 68 12.00 1.35 14.70
CA LEU A 68 12.95 1.52 13.60
C LEU A 68 12.65 0.58 12.43
N GLY A 69 12.39 -0.70 12.72
CA GLY A 69 11.96 -1.67 11.72
C GLY A 69 10.67 -1.24 11.00
N ARG A 70 9.74 -0.63 11.73
CA ARG A 70 8.49 -0.07 11.21
C ARG A 70 8.74 1.03 10.18
N TYR A 71 9.59 2.00 10.52
CA TYR A 71 9.90 3.10 9.64
C TYR A 71 10.67 2.64 8.39
N LEU A 72 11.63 1.73 8.56
CA LEU A 72 12.35 1.11 7.44
C LEU A 72 11.42 0.31 6.53
N ALA A 73 10.52 -0.49 7.11
CA ALA A 73 9.53 -1.24 6.35
C ALA A 73 8.59 -0.30 5.59
N PHE A 74 8.14 0.79 6.22
CA PHE A 74 7.29 1.78 5.58
C PHE A 74 8.02 2.51 4.43
N ALA A 75 9.26 2.95 4.64
CA ALA A 75 10.08 3.60 3.62
C ALA A 75 10.41 2.69 2.43
N GLY A 76 10.63 1.39 2.70
CA GLY A 76 10.97 0.41 1.66
C GLY A 76 9.75 -0.17 0.93
N LEU A 77 8.67 -0.49 1.64
CA LEU A 77 7.52 -1.18 1.06
C LEU A 77 6.54 -0.24 0.35
N THR A 78 6.38 1.00 0.83
CA THR A 78 5.41 1.93 0.24
C THR A 78 5.70 2.23 -1.23
N PRO A 79 6.95 2.55 -1.66
CA PRO A 79 7.25 2.78 -3.07
C PRO A 79 6.94 1.59 -3.99
N LEU A 80 6.99 0.36 -3.47
CA LEU A 80 6.65 -0.83 -4.26
C LEU A 80 5.19 -0.81 -4.76
N LEU A 81 4.30 -0.05 -4.12
CA LEU A 81 2.94 0.15 -4.61
C LEU A 81 2.91 0.76 -6.01
N MET A 82 3.93 1.51 -6.43
CA MET A 82 4.03 2.01 -7.81
C MET A 82 4.10 0.85 -8.82
N ILE A 83 4.83 -0.21 -8.49
CA ILE A 83 4.92 -1.43 -9.32
C ILE A 83 3.57 -2.14 -9.36
N SER A 84 2.91 -2.25 -8.21
CA SER A 84 1.56 -2.83 -8.13
C SER A 84 0.54 -2.04 -8.97
N GLY A 85 0.51 -0.71 -8.81
CA GLY A 85 -0.34 0.17 -9.60
C GLY A 85 -0.05 0.07 -11.10
N MET A 86 1.22 0.03 -11.49
CA MET A 86 1.62 -0.13 -12.90
C MET A 86 1.15 -1.47 -13.45
N SER A 87 1.27 -2.55 -12.68
CA SER A 87 0.75 -3.88 -13.04
C SER A 87 -0.77 -3.88 -13.22
N ILE A 88 -1.50 -3.14 -12.38
CA ILE A 88 -2.96 -2.97 -12.48
C ILE A 88 -3.33 -2.27 -13.80
N VAL A 89 -2.67 -1.15 -14.10
CA VAL A 89 -2.97 -0.37 -15.31
C VAL A 89 -2.53 -1.11 -16.59
N ALA A 90 -1.45 -1.89 -16.53
CA ALA A 90 -1.01 -2.72 -17.64
C ALA A 90 -2.02 -3.81 -18.01
N ARG A 91 -2.66 -4.44 -17.01
CA ARG A 91 -3.76 -5.41 -17.22
C ARG A 91 -5.05 -4.75 -17.69
N ALA A 92 -5.22 -3.45 -17.49
CA ALA A 92 -6.31 -2.68 -18.08
C ALA A 92 -6.04 -2.29 -19.55
N GLU A 93 -4.99 -2.84 -20.18
CA GLU A 93 -4.66 -2.65 -21.60
C GLU A 93 -4.38 -1.18 -21.99
N VAL A 94 -3.69 -0.44 -21.13
CA VAL A 94 -3.21 0.90 -21.47
C VAL A 94 -1.90 0.77 -22.28
N PRO A 95 -1.84 1.17 -23.57
CA PRO A 95 -0.78 0.75 -24.49
C PRO A 95 0.66 1.10 -24.08
N TRP A 96 0.87 2.26 -23.47
CA TRP A 96 2.22 2.70 -23.09
C TRP A 96 2.76 1.97 -21.87
N THR A 97 1.90 1.38 -21.04
CA THR A 97 2.32 0.67 -19.82
C THR A 97 2.96 -0.69 -20.09
N GLN A 98 2.74 -1.24 -21.27
CA GLN A 98 3.38 -2.48 -21.72
C GLN A 98 4.80 -2.24 -22.29
N LYS A 99 5.17 -0.98 -22.56
CA LYS A 99 6.49 -0.65 -23.08
C LYS A 99 7.55 -0.77 -21.97
N LYS A 100 8.64 -1.50 -22.27
CA LYS A 100 9.76 -1.71 -21.34
C LYS A 100 10.37 -0.42 -20.78
N VAL A 101 10.36 0.67 -21.56
CA VAL A 101 10.85 1.98 -21.12
C VAL A 101 10.07 2.49 -19.92
N PHE A 102 8.74 2.47 -19.96
CA PHE A 102 7.92 2.97 -18.86
C PHE A 102 7.98 2.06 -17.64
N GLN A 103 8.08 0.74 -17.84
CA GLN A 103 8.35 -0.20 -16.76
C GLN A 103 9.69 0.09 -16.09
N GLY A 104 10.74 0.32 -16.88
CA GLY A 104 12.07 0.71 -16.40
C GLY A 104 12.06 2.01 -15.60
N ILE A 105 11.33 3.02 -16.06
CA ILE A 105 11.17 4.30 -15.32
C ILE A 105 10.50 4.06 -13.96
N ILE A 106 9.41 3.29 -13.89
CA ILE A 106 8.73 3.00 -12.62
C ILE A 106 9.63 2.20 -11.68
N TRP A 107 10.36 1.21 -12.19
CA TRP A 107 11.33 0.44 -11.40
C TRP A 107 12.46 1.32 -10.86
N LEU A 108 13.04 2.15 -11.71
CA LEU A 108 14.10 3.08 -11.32
C LEU A 108 13.59 4.05 -10.24
N ALA A 109 12.44 4.68 -10.47
CA ALA A 109 11.83 5.58 -9.49
C ALA A 109 11.54 4.87 -8.17
N THR A 110 11.02 3.64 -8.20
CA THR A 110 10.75 2.83 -7.01
C THR A 110 12.04 2.56 -6.23
N LEU A 111 13.10 2.07 -6.90
CA LEU A 111 14.39 1.79 -6.26
C LEU A 111 15.06 3.04 -5.71
N SER A 112 14.98 4.16 -6.44
CA SER A 112 15.48 5.46 -5.97
C SER A 112 14.76 5.92 -4.70
N LEU A 113 13.43 5.79 -4.65
CA LEU A 113 12.66 6.15 -3.45
C LEU A 113 12.94 5.23 -2.26
N ILE A 114 13.13 3.92 -2.51
CA ILE A 114 13.53 2.97 -1.46
C ILE A 114 14.90 3.33 -0.90
N GLY A 115 15.89 3.58 -1.79
CA GLY A 115 17.24 3.94 -1.37
C GLY A 115 17.27 5.27 -0.62
N PHE A 116 16.60 6.30 -1.17
CA PHE A 116 16.53 7.61 -0.55
C PHE A 116 15.77 7.60 0.79
N GLY A 117 14.58 6.99 0.82
CA GLY A 117 13.77 6.86 2.03
C GLY A 117 14.51 6.06 3.11
N GLY A 118 15.08 4.91 2.75
CA GLY A 118 15.85 4.08 3.67
C GLY A 118 17.11 4.78 4.21
N ALA A 119 17.79 5.58 3.37
CA ALA A 119 18.95 6.36 3.81
C ALA A 119 18.55 7.46 4.82
N LEU A 120 17.42 8.14 4.60
CA LEU A 120 16.88 9.10 5.57
C LEU A 120 16.54 8.42 6.90
N GLU A 121 15.79 7.32 6.86
CA GLU A 121 15.44 6.56 8.08
C GLU A 121 16.69 6.09 8.84
N TRP A 122 17.72 5.67 8.10
CA TRP A 122 18.99 5.25 8.70
C TRP A 122 19.75 6.41 9.33
N GLN A 123 19.72 7.59 8.71
CA GLN A 123 20.39 8.80 9.20
C GLN A 123 19.74 9.33 10.48
N PHE A 124 18.42 9.27 10.60
CA PHE A 124 17.64 9.77 11.73
C PHE A 124 17.33 8.71 12.80
N LYS A 125 17.91 7.51 12.70
CA LYS A 125 17.64 6.38 13.63
C LYS A 125 17.87 6.71 15.12
N ASP A 126 18.73 7.68 15.40
CA ASP A 126 19.13 8.06 16.75
C ASP A 126 18.25 9.16 17.35
N ASP A 127 17.43 9.82 16.52
CA ASP A 127 16.53 10.91 16.91
C ASP A 127 15.13 10.38 17.29
N LEU A 128 15.04 9.10 17.63
CA LEU A 128 13.81 8.45 18.07
C LEU A 128 13.54 8.75 19.54
N MET A 129 12.55 9.60 19.80
CA MET A 129 12.06 9.92 21.15
C MET A 129 10.79 9.15 21.48
N VAL A 130 10.61 8.84 22.76
CA VAL A 130 9.39 8.19 23.24
C VAL A 130 8.24 9.20 23.20
N GLU A 131 7.15 8.81 22.56
CA GLU A 131 5.90 9.54 22.56
C GLU A 131 4.78 8.62 23.09
N SER A 132 4.14 9.03 24.19
CA SER A 132 2.92 8.41 24.69
C SER A 132 1.72 9.25 24.24
N SER A 133 1.35 9.09 22.97
CA SER A 133 0.26 9.86 22.37
C SER A 133 -1.03 9.05 22.35
N ALA A 134 -2.06 9.61 22.96
CA ALA A 134 -3.41 9.06 23.04
C ALA A 134 -3.48 7.61 23.58
N GLY A 135 -2.60 7.27 24.52
CA GLY A 135 -2.57 5.96 25.17
C GLY A 135 -1.94 4.87 24.31
N VAL A 136 -1.06 5.22 23.37
CA VAL A 136 -0.14 4.27 22.71
C VAL A 136 1.28 4.76 22.88
N LEU A 137 2.12 3.89 23.45
CA LEU A 137 3.55 4.12 23.59
C LEU A 137 4.28 3.74 22.29
N ARG A 138 5.01 4.69 21.71
CA ARG A 138 5.77 4.49 20.47
C ARG A 138 7.01 5.39 20.43
N TYR A 139 7.95 5.07 19.55
CA TYR A 139 9.08 5.96 19.25
C TYR A 139 8.81 6.75 17.97
N VAL A 140 9.03 8.06 18.00
CA VAL A 140 8.82 8.99 16.86
C VAL A 140 10.07 9.83 16.64
N HIS A 141 10.35 10.19 15.39
CA HIS A 141 11.47 11.08 15.05
C HIS A 141 11.28 12.49 15.60
N GLU A 142 12.30 13.01 16.28
CA GLU A 142 12.37 14.39 16.75
C GLU A 142 12.35 15.37 15.57
N GLY A 143 11.54 16.42 15.64
CA GLY A 143 11.44 17.44 14.59
C GLY A 143 10.64 17.07 13.34
N GLY A 144 10.36 15.78 13.09
CA GLY A 144 9.45 15.29 12.05
C GLY A 144 9.78 15.76 10.63
N TYR A 145 10.45 14.93 9.83
CA TYR A 145 10.69 15.26 8.42
C TYR A 145 9.54 14.82 7.51
N LEU A 146 9.44 15.46 6.34
CA LEU A 146 8.43 15.15 5.34
C LEU A 146 8.64 13.74 4.76
N PRO A 147 7.62 12.86 4.75
CA PRO A 147 7.73 11.53 4.20
C PRO A 147 7.66 11.55 2.66
N PHE A 148 8.76 11.94 2.02
CA PHE A 148 8.84 12.12 0.57
C PHE A 148 8.43 10.88 -0.23
N ALA A 149 8.88 9.69 0.20
CA ALA A 149 8.61 8.44 -0.51
C ALA A 149 7.10 8.10 -0.58
N PRO A 150 6.35 8.08 0.53
CA PRO A 150 4.89 7.93 0.51
C PRO A 150 4.15 9.00 -0.29
N ILE A 151 4.57 10.26 -0.21
CA ILE A 151 3.94 11.37 -0.96
C ILE A 151 4.08 11.13 -2.46
N LEU A 152 5.30 10.90 -2.94
CA LEU A 152 5.56 10.68 -4.37
C LEU A 152 4.88 9.40 -4.88
N THR A 153 4.91 8.33 -4.07
CA THR A 153 4.18 7.09 -4.37
C THR A 153 2.69 7.36 -4.55
N THR A 154 2.08 8.12 -3.65
CA THR A 154 0.65 8.43 -3.68
C THR A 154 0.29 9.27 -4.90
N LEU A 155 1.13 10.25 -5.27
CA LEU A 155 0.93 11.04 -6.48
C LEU A 155 0.96 10.18 -7.74
N VAL A 156 1.92 9.25 -7.84
CA VAL A 156 1.97 8.29 -8.96
C VAL A 156 0.73 7.41 -8.98
N LEU A 157 0.29 6.88 -7.84
CA LEU A 157 -0.94 6.10 -7.74
C LEU A 157 -2.18 6.89 -8.14
N CYS A 158 -2.27 8.17 -7.81
CA CYS A 158 -3.35 9.05 -8.27
C CYS A 158 -3.36 9.16 -9.81
N ILE A 159 -2.19 9.38 -10.43
CA ILE A 159 -2.07 9.44 -11.90
C ILE A 159 -2.53 8.12 -12.53
N LEU A 160 -2.03 6.99 -12.02
CA LEU A 160 -2.42 5.65 -12.46
C LEU A 160 -3.92 5.39 -12.25
N GLY A 161 -4.48 5.88 -11.14
CA GLY A 161 -5.90 5.80 -10.82
C GLY A 161 -6.78 6.57 -11.80
N VAL A 162 -6.38 7.77 -12.24
CA VAL A 162 -7.11 8.54 -13.27
C VAL A 162 -7.11 7.78 -14.60
N LEU A 163 -5.98 7.18 -14.97
CA LEU A 163 -5.88 6.40 -16.20
C LEU A 163 -6.79 5.18 -16.17
N LEU A 164 -6.79 4.46 -15.04
CA LEU A 164 -7.67 3.33 -14.82
C LEU A 164 -9.15 3.75 -14.85
N TRP A 165 -9.50 4.87 -14.22
CA TRP A 165 -10.84 5.42 -14.25
C TRP A 165 -11.29 5.70 -15.69
N ARG A 166 -10.44 6.36 -16.48
CA ARG A 166 -10.76 6.65 -17.90
C ARG A 166 -10.91 5.38 -18.75
N LYS A 167 -10.16 4.31 -18.44
CA LYS A 167 -10.11 3.09 -19.26
C LYS A 167 -11.23 2.10 -18.94
N ILE A 168 -11.53 1.86 -17.66
CA ILE A 168 -12.51 0.83 -17.21
C ILE A 168 -13.63 1.38 -16.33
N GLY A 169 -13.73 2.71 -16.16
CA GLY A 169 -14.78 3.36 -15.37
C GLY A 169 -14.66 3.16 -13.85
N TRP A 170 -13.49 2.74 -13.35
CA TRP A 170 -13.29 2.37 -11.93
C TRP A 170 -12.45 3.44 -11.19
N PRO A 171 -13.07 4.36 -10.42
CA PRO A 171 -12.38 5.52 -9.84
C PRO A 171 -11.63 5.23 -8.54
N TRP A 172 -11.78 4.05 -7.94
CA TRP A 172 -11.44 3.83 -6.54
C TRP A 172 -9.95 3.95 -6.22
N VAL A 173 -9.04 3.60 -7.13
CA VAL A 173 -7.59 3.83 -6.91
C VAL A 173 -7.28 5.33 -6.78
N PHE A 174 -7.91 6.16 -7.62
CA PHE A 174 -7.76 7.62 -7.55
C PHE A 174 -8.35 8.16 -6.25
N VAL A 175 -9.58 7.75 -5.89
CA VAL A 175 -10.23 8.16 -4.64
C VAL A 175 -9.39 7.76 -3.43
N GLY A 176 -8.91 6.53 -3.36
CA GLY A 176 -8.03 6.05 -2.30
C GLY A 176 -6.72 6.84 -2.21
N GLY A 177 -6.13 7.18 -3.36
CA GLY A 177 -4.93 8.03 -3.43
C GLY A 177 -5.19 9.45 -2.91
N VAL A 178 -6.31 10.07 -3.28
CA VAL A 178 -6.69 11.40 -2.76
C VAL A 178 -6.95 11.35 -1.25
N VAL A 179 -7.66 10.33 -0.76
CA VAL A 179 -7.90 10.15 0.69
C VAL A 179 -6.58 9.99 1.43
N MET A 180 -5.63 9.22 0.91
CA MET A 180 -4.29 9.09 1.50
C MET A 180 -3.52 10.41 1.46
N PHE A 181 -3.51 11.11 0.33
CA PHE A 181 -2.80 12.38 0.19
C PHE A 181 -3.33 13.45 1.15
N VAL A 182 -4.65 13.62 1.20
CA VAL A 182 -5.32 14.59 2.07
C VAL A 182 -5.19 14.19 3.54
N GLY A 183 -5.41 12.91 3.87
CA GLY A 183 -5.32 12.44 5.25
C GLY A 183 -3.91 12.51 5.82
N SER A 184 -2.89 12.27 4.99
CA SER A 184 -1.48 12.42 5.39
C SER A 184 -1.01 13.88 5.43
N ALA A 185 -1.76 14.83 4.86
CA ALA A 185 -1.44 16.26 4.94
C ALA A 185 -1.80 16.89 6.30
N PHE A 186 -2.69 16.25 7.08
CA PHE A 186 -3.04 16.76 8.40
C PHE A 186 -1.95 16.46 9.42
N PRO A 187 -1.48 17.46 10.19
CA PRO A 187 -0.55 17.23 11.30
C PRO A 187 -1.16 16.25 12.31
N PRO A 188 -0.37 15.30 12.86
CA PRO A 188 -0.87 14.35 13.87
C PRO A 188 -1.55 15.01 15.07
N GLY A 189 -1.14 16.24 15.44
CA GLY A 189 -1.73 17.00 16.53
C GLY A 189 -3.17 17.48 16.28
N PHE A 190 -3.64 17.57 15.03
CA PHE A 190 -4.99 18.05 14.70
C PHE A 190 -6.01 16.90 14.60
N VAL A 191 -5.57 15.76 14.06
CA VAL A 191 -6.45 14.63 13.73
C VAL A 191 -6.22 13.38 14.59
N GLY A 192 -5.21 13.42 15.46
CA GLY A 192 -4.77 12.29 16.23
C GLY A 192 -4.03 11.24 15.40
N PRO A 193 -3.34 10.29 16.07
CA PRO A 193 -2.49 9.32 15.41
C PRO A 193 -3.26 8.21 14.65
N TRP A 194 -4.60 8.22 14.70
CA TRP A 194 -5.49 7.22 14.07
C TRP A 194 -5.60 7.39 12.56
N ILE A 195 -5.57 8.64 12.06
CA ILE A 195 -5.81 8.93 10.65
C ILE A 195 -4.77 8.26 9.75
N GLY A 196 -3.52 8.20 10.19
CA GLY A 196 -2.44 7.56 9.44
C GLY A 196 -2.77 6.11 9.05
N SER A 197 -3.14 5.27 10.02
CA SER A 197 -3.51 3.88 9.72
C SER A 197 -4.85 3.77 8.99
N GLY A 198 -5.82 4.64 9.29
CA GLY A 198 -7.12 4.64 8.62
C GLY A 198 -7.01 4.86 7.12
N VAL A 199 -6.25 5.88 6.69
CA VAL A 199 -6.11 6.18 5.25
C VAL A 199 -5.30 5.13 4.50
N GLN A 200 -4.33 4.49 5.17
CA GLN A 200 -3.60 3.36 4.60
C GLN A 200 -4.55 2.18 4.33
N VAL A 201 -5.43 1.84 5.28
CA VAL A 201 -6.44 0.78 5.10
C VAL A 201 -7.37 1.09 3.95
N VAL A 202 -7.81 2.36 3.81
CA VAL A 202 -8.66 2.78 2.68
C VAL A 202 -7.95 2.61 1.34
N LEU A 203 -6.70 3.08 1.21
CA LEU A 203 -5.94 2.92 -0.03
C LEU A 203 -5.75 1.43 -0.37
N MET A 204 -5.35 0.61 0.60
CA MET A 204 -5.18 -0.83 0.41
C MET A 204 -6.49 -1.49 -0.03
N GLY A 205 -7.61 -1.14 0.60
CA GLY A 205 -8.94 -1.60 0.21
C GLY A 205 -9.28 -1.25 -1.24
N CYS A 206 -8.96 -0.03 -1.68
CA CYS A 206 -9.16 0.40 -3.06
C CYS A 206 -8.31 -0.41 -4.05
N LEU A 207 -7.05 -0.69 -3.73
CA LEU A 207 -6.16 -1.51 -4.56
C LEU A 207 -6.65 -2.96 -4.64
N VAL A 208 -7.00 -3.58 -3.49
CA VAL A 208 -7.54 -4.95 -3.43
C VAL A 208 -8.86 -5.08 -4.18
N ALA A 209 -9.76 -4.11 -4.03
CA ALA A 209 -11.03 -4.08 -4.75
C ALA A 209 -10.82 -3.93 -6.27
N THR A 210 -9.80 -3.16 -6.67
CA THR A 210 -9.44 -2.99 -8.07
C THR A 210 -8.87 -4.27 -8.68
N GLU A 211 -8.01 -4.98 -7.96
CA GLU A 211 -7.55 -6.31 -8.36
C GLU A 211 -8.75 -7.21 -8.63
N LYS A 212 -9.66 -7.35 -7.66
CA LYS A 212 -10.91 -8.14 -7.80
C LYS A 212 -11.72 -7.75 -9.05
N ARG A 213 -11.84 -6.44 -9.33
CA ARG A 213 -12.60 -5.94 -10.48
C ARG A 213 -11.99 -6.38 -11.81
N LEU A 214 -10.67 -6.25 -11.98
CA LEU A 214 -9.98 -6.66 -13.21
C LEU A 214 -10.19 -8.14 -13.51
N LEU A 215 -10.20 -8.97 -12.48
CA LEU A 215 -10.38 -10.42 -12.63
C LEU A 215 -11.78 -10.78 -13.06
N THR A 216 -12.77 -10.05 -12.54
CA THR A 216 -14.16 -10.21 -12.96
C THR A 216 -14.31 -9.87 -14.45
N ILE A 217 -13.64 -8.81 -14.92
CA ILE A 217 -13.65 -8.42 -16.33
C ILE A 217 -13.00 -9.51 -17.19
N ASN A 218 -11.81 -9.98 -16.83
CA ASN A 218 -11.08 -11.00 -17.60
C ASN A 218 -11.88 -12.32 -17.72
N LYS A 219 -12.56 -12.73 -16.63
CA LYS A 219 -13.36 -13.95 -16.64
C LYS A 219 -14.54 -13.86 -17.61
N VAL A 220 -15.25 -12.74 -17.60
CA VAL A 220 -16.39 -12.50 -18.52
C VAL A 220 -15.93 -12.48 -19.98
N GLN A 221 -14.77 -11.86 -20.26
CA GLN A 221 -14.19 -11.86 -21.61
C GLN A 221 -13.85 -13.28 -22.09
N LEU A 222 -13.19 -14.09 -21.23
CA LEU A 222 -12.86 -15.48 -21.55
C LEU A 222 -14.11 -16.35 -21.83
N GLU A 223 -15.16 -16.20 -21.02
CA GLU A 223 -16.43 -16.92 -21.23
C GLU A 223 -17.07 -16.53 -22.57
N SER A 224 -17.08 -15.22 -22.91
CA SER A 224 -17.61 -14.74 -24.19
C SER A 224 -16.81 -15.21 -25.42
N GLU A 225 -15.48 -15.28 -25.32
CA GLU A 225 -14.63 -15.81 -26.39
C GLU A 225 -14.84 -17.32 -26.59
N LEU A 226 -15.03 -18.07 -25.49
CA LEU A 226 -15.28 -19.50 -25.55
C LEU A 226 -16.63 -19.80 -26.22
N GLU A 227 -17.68 -19.07 -25.84
CA GLU A 227 -19.01 -19.17 -26.47
C GLU A 227 -18.96 -18.84 -27.97
N SER A 228 -18.24 -17.78 -28.35
CA SER A 228 -18.05 -17.43 -29.76
C SER A 228 -17.32 -18.53 -30.54
N ARG A 229 -16.32 -19.19 -29.94
CA ARG A 229 -15.58 -20.29 -30.59
C ARG A 229 -16.43 -21.55 -30.72
N ILE A 230 -17.27 -21.85 -29.73
CA ILE A 230 -18.19 -22.99 -29.80
C ILE A 230 -19.22 -22.78 -30.91
N ASN A 231 -19.83 -21.60 -30.99
CA ASN A 231 -20.84 -21.27 -32.01
C ASN A 231 -20.28 -21.26 -33.44
N GLN A 232 -18.97 -21.03 -33.62
CA GLN A 232 -18.31 -21.12 -34.93
C GLN A 232 -17.95 -22.57 -35.32
N ALA A 233 -17.96 -23.50 -34.36
CA ALA A 233 -17.59 -24.90 -34.58
C ALA A 233 -18.79 -25.85 -34.83
N THR A 234 -20.02 -25.38 -34.56
CA THR A 234 -21.30 -26.06 -34.85
C THR A 234 -21.96 -25.51 -36.10
#